data_AF-A0A0M4EU19-F1
#
_entry.id   AF-A0A0M4EU19-F1
#
_cell.length_a   1.000
_cell.length_b   1.000
_cell.length_c   1.000
_cell.angle_alpha   90.00
_cell.angle_beta   90.00
_cell.angle_gamma   90.00
#
_symmetry.space_group_name_H-M   'P 1'
#
loop_
_entity.id
_entity.type
_entity.pdbx_description
1 polymer ?
#
loop_
_entity_poly.entity_id
_entity_poly.type
_entity_poly.pdbx_seq_one_letter_code
_entity_poly.pdbx_strand_id
1 'polypeptide(L)'
;MSRKVADKHIHRVSHFRTRDELLRSLPQVEKLQGIFNLFAASGTAGSMESSNICDCLRAMGLLFQQSRLHNSMSQRLKKFPQGKTPRRVSFELLLTLYCELADQSDVPTAATMIDGLRCCDVEGRGVLPYTQLRNILTTVGDCLNEEEVYDLLFDLTDSNGNVNYVTLMESLLTRDGDAHAKVHQARIYLEALGNNCCHMDMQKRDDFIKTLRELDVAKTGFIGGDRLLALLNGSGDAFTSTELTALTSGMLNPDRQVDYRKFLRLIMND
;
A
#
# COMPACT_ATOMS: atom_id res chain seq x y z
N MET A 1 -4.42 -32.39 -11.20
CA MET A 1 -5.13 -31.16 -10.78
C MET A 1 -4.76 -30.76 -9.34
N SER A 2 -3.47 -30.70 -8.98
CA SER A 2 -3.06 -30.84 -7.56
C SER A 2 -2.16 -29.72 -7.00
N ARG A 3 -2.25 -28.49 -7.52
CA ARG A 3 -1.52 -27.31 -6.96
C ARG A 3 -2.40 -26.17 -6.45
N LYS A 4 -3.73 -26.22 -6.61
CA LYS A 4 -4.64 -25.11 -6.29
C LYS A 4 -5.16 -25.06 -4.84
N VAL A 5 -4.83 -26.04 -3.98
CA VAL A 5 -5.41 -26.14 -2.63
C VAL A 5 -4.39 -25.78 -1.52
N ALA A 6 -3.10 -25.63 -1.84
CA ALA A 6 -2.06 -25.34 -0.84
C ALA A 6 -1.99 -23.85 -0.42
N ASP A 7 -2.46 -22.92 -1.25
CA ASP A 7 -2.29 -21.48 -1.00
C ASP A 7 -3.31 -20.87 -0.03
N LYS A 8 -4.46 -21.52 0.19
CA LYS A 8 -5.55 -20.96 1.01
C LYS A 8 -5.29 -20.96 2.52
N HIS A 9 -4.15 -21.47 2.99
CA HIS A 9 -3.88 -21.67 4.42
C HIS A 9 -2.52 -21.16 4.91
N ILE A 10 -1.68 -20.56 4.07
CA ILE A 10 -0.34 -20.09 4.46
C ILE A 10 -0.41 -18.85 5.39
N HIS A 11 -1.56 -18.18 5.44
CA HIS A 11 -1.81 -16.98 6.25
C HIS A 11 -2.87 -17.19 7.33
N ARG A 12 -2.94 -18.37 7.94
CA ARG A 12 -3.71 -18.51 9.18
C ARG A 12 -3.14 -17.52 10.20
N VAL A 13 -4.01 -16.63 10.68
CA VAL A 13 -3.86 -15.62 11.75
C VAL A 13 -3.44 -16.22 13.11
N SER A 14 -2.82 -17.41 13.13
CA SER A 14 -2.35 -18.13 14.32
C SER A 14 -0.88 -17.89 14.62
N HIS A 15 -0.11 -17.28 13.70
CA HIS A 15 1.28 -16.86 13.92
C HIS A 15 1.42 -15.38 13.60
N PHE A 16 1.60 -14.55 14.62
CA PHE A 16 1.93 -13.12 14.46
C PHE A 16 3.32 -13.02 13.86
N ARG A 17 3.38 -12.72 12.57
CA ARG A 17 4.63 -12.55 11.84
C ARG A 17 5.14 -11.12 11.98
N THR A 18 6.46 -10.99 12.05
CA THR A 18 7.13 -9.69 11.93
C THR A 18 6.98 -9.18 10.51
N ARG A 19 7.17 -7.88 10.32
CA ARG A 19 7.21 -7.25 8.99
C ARG A 19 8.22 -7.94 8.08
N ASP A 20 9.43 -8.19 8.58
CA ASP A 20 10.50 -8.84 7.81
C ASP A 20 10.16 -10.29 7.41
N GLU A 21 9.43 -11.02 8.25
CA GLU A 21 8.95 -12.37 7.90
C GLU A 21 7.85 -12.34 6.84
N LEU A 22 6.97 -11.33 6.89
CA LEU A 22 5.92 -11.16 5.90
C LEU A 22 6.51 -10.78 4.54
N LEU A 23 7.42 -9.81 4.51
CA LEU A 23 8.09 -9.35 3.29
C LEU A 23 8.82 -10.50 2.59
N ARG A 24 9.60 -11.30 3.33
CA ARG A 24 10.28 -12.50 2.79
C ARG A 24 9.32 -13.56 2.23
N SER A 25 8.06 -13.58 2.68
CA SER A 25 7.05 -14.51 2.19
C SER A 25 6.18 -13.96 1.05
N LEU A 26 6.29 -12.66 0.76
CA LEU A 26 5.43 -11.95 -0.19
C LEU A 26 6.30 -11.18 -1.20
N PRO A 27 6.82 -11.85 -2.24
CA PRO A 27 7.81 -11.27 -3.15
C PRO A 27 7.30 -10.05 -3.92
N GLN A 28 5.99 -9.96 -4.19
CA GLN A 28 5.43 -8.76 -4.84
C GLN A 28 5.37 -7.58 -3.87
N VAL A 29 5.15 -7.83 -2.57
CA VAL A 29 5.19 -6.77 -1.56
C VAL A 29 6.62 -6.28 -1.33
N GLU A 30 7.60 -7.18 -1.38
CA GLU A 30 9.02 -6.81 -1.36
C GLU A 30 9.39 -5.92 -2.55
N LYS A 31 8.92 -6.24 -3.77
CA LYS A 31 9.09 -5.34 -4.93
C LYS A 31 8.46 -3.97 -4.71
N LEU A 32 7.22 -3.92 -4.18
CA LEU A 32 6.55 -2.66 -3.85
C LEU A 32 7.33 -1.88 -2.79
N GLN A 33 7.89 -2.55 -1.79
CA GLN A 33 8.74 -1.93 -0.77
C GLN A 33 10.03 -1.38 -1.39
N GLY A 34 10.63 -2.11 -2.33
CA GLY A 34 11.79 -1.64 -3.10
C GLY A 34 11.49 -0.32 -3.83
N ILE A 35 10.34 -0.24 -4.49
CA ILE A 35 9.89 0.99 -5.16
C ILE A 35 9.65 2.10 -4.14
N PHE A 36 8.96 1.81 -3.03
CA PHE A 36 8.74 2.78 -1.95
C PHE A 36 10.04 3.38 -1.42
N ASN A 37 11.07 2.55 -1.24
CA ASN A 37 12.36 2.98 -0.73
C ASN A 37 13.11 3.94 -1.69
N LEU A 38 12.78 3.95 -2.99
CA LEU A 38 13.33 4.93 -3.94
C LEU A 38 12.81 6.36 -3.66
N PHE A 39 11.59 6.47 -3.13
CA PHE A 39 10.92 7.75 -2.84
C PHE A 39 11.00 8.15 -1.37
N ALA A 40 11.26 7.18 -0.48
CA ALA A 40 11.45 7.43 0.94
C ALA A 40 12.74 8.24 1.17
N ALA A 41 12.66 9.27 2.00
CA ALA A 41 13.86 10.02 2.38
C ALA A 41 14.87 9.08 3.07
N SER A 42 16.16 9.30 2.82
CA SER A 42 17.28 8.50 3.36
C SER A 42 17.50 8.62 4.89
N GLY A 43 16.43 8.87 5.66
CA GLY A 43 16.42 9.06 7.10
C GLY A 43 15.72 7.92 7.86
N THR A 44 16.09 7.80 9.13
CA THR A 44 15.83 6.71 10.11
C THR A 44 14.38 6.26 10.34
N ALA A 45 13.38 6.87 9.71
CA ALA A 45 11.97 6.62 9.98
C ALA A 45 11.19 5.96 8.84
N GLY A 46 11.85 5.44 7.79
CA GLY A 46 11.22 4.60 6.76
C GLY A 46 9.92 5.17 6.16
N SER A 47 9.87 6.50 6.01
CA SER A 47 8.66 7.23 5.65
C SER A 47 8.93 8.26 4.56
N MET A 48 7.95 8.39 3.66
CA MET A 48 7.99 9.21 2.46
C MET A 48 7.23 10.52 2.65
N GLU A 49 7.61 11.60 1.96
CA GLU A 49 6.86 12.85 1.99
C GLU A 49 5.54 12.73 1.22
N SER A 50 4.50 13.43 1.66
CA SER A 50 3.18 13.35 1.03
C SER A 50 3.16 13.79 -0.44
N SER A 51 4.11 14.62 -0.87
CA SER A 51 4.28 15.03 -2.26
C SER A 51 4.60 13.85 -3.18
N ASN A 52 5.36 12.86 -2.70
CA ASN A 52 5.88 11.77 -3.51
C ASN A 52 4.91 10.57 -3.60
N ILE A 53 3.76 10.64 -2.93
CA ILE A 53 2.75 9.55 -2.94
C ILE A 53 2.30 9.26 -4.37
N CYS A 54 2.03 10.31 -5.15
CA CYS A 54 1.50 10.17 -6.49
C CYS A 54 2.49 9.41 -7.40
N ASP A 55 3.73 9.88 -7.42
CA ASP A 55 4.79 9.30 -8.26
C ASP A 55 5.18 7.90 -7.81
N CYS A 56 5.19 7.66 -6.50
CA CYS A 56 5.45 6.34 -5.95
C CYS A 56 4.37 5.32 -6.34
N LEU A 57 3.08 5.66 -6.24
CA LEU A 57 1.99 4.78 -6.67
C LEU A 57 2.01 4.53 -8.19
N ARG A 58 2.39 5.54 -8.99
CA ARG A 58 2.59 5.37 -10.43
C ARG A 58 3.76 4.45 -10.74
N ALA A 59 4.90 4.61 -10.05
CA ALA A 59 6.05 3.74 -10.17
C ALA A 59 5.75 2.29 -9.74
N MET A 60 4.80 2.09 -8.81
CA MET A 60 4.29 0.77 -8.44
C MET A 60 3.45 0.10 -9.54
N GLY A 61 3.03 0.86 -10.56
CA GLY A 61 2.27 0.40 -11.71
C GLY A 61 0.78 0.78 -11.66
N LEU A 62 0.36 1.66 -10.75
CA LEU A 62 -1.03 2.13 -10.72
C LEU A 62 -1.23 3.36 -11.60
N LEU A 63 -2.34 3.31 -12.33
CA LEU A 63 -2.90 4.45 -13.05
C LEU A 63 -4.17 4.88 -12.33
N PHE A 64 -4.27 6.14 -11.95
CA PHE A 64 -5.42 6.71 -11.26
C PHE A 64 -5.45 8.21 -11.46
N GLN A 65 -6.64 8.80 -11.29
CA GLN A 65 -6.77 10.25 -11.29
C GLN A 65 -6.33 10.85 -9.94
N GLN A 66 -5.63 11.98 -9.96
CA GLN A 66 -5.16 12.69 -8.77
C GLN A 66 -6.30 13.03 -7.81
N SER A 67 -7.48 13.38 -8.35
CA SER A 67 -8.70 13.61 -7.56
C SER A 67 -9.13 12.38 -6.74
N ARG A 68 -8.93 11.16 -7.26
CA ARG A 68 -9.24 9.92 -6.53
C ARG A 68 -8.26 9.67 -5.39
N LEU A 69 -6.98 9.94 -5.61
CA LEU A 69 -5.98 9.90 -4.53
C LEU A 69 -6.34 10.90 -3.43
N HIS A 70 -6.65 12.14 -3.81
CA HIS A 70 -7.06 13.18 -2.86
C HIS A 70 -8.31 12.76 -2.06
N ASN A 71 -9.31 12.17 -2.72
CA ASN A 71 -10.52 11.66 -2.06
C ASN A 71 -10.21 10.52 -1.09
N SER A 72 -9.41 9.53 -1.51
CA SER A 72 -9.02 8.39 -0.68
C SER A 72 -8.21 8.83 0.54
N MET A 73 -7.26 9.74 0.34
CA MET A 73 -6.53 10.38 1.43
C MET A 73 -7.46 11.15 2.37
N SER A 74 -8.37 11.97 1.84
CA SER A 74 -9.32 12.76 2.64
C SER A 74 -10.25 11.87 3.48
N GLN A 75 -10.76 10.78 2.91
CA GLN A 75 -11.58 9.81 3.63
C GLN A 75 -10.81 9.13 4.77
N ARG A 76 -9.54 8.79 4.53
CA ARG A 76 -8.67 8.18 5.54
C ARG A 76 -8.30 9.18 6.63
N LEU A 77 -8.13 10.45 6.29
CA LEU A 77 -7.87 11.54 7.23
C LEU A 77 -9.01 11.82 8.20
N LYS A 78 -10.27 11.57 7.81
CA LYS A 78 -11.40 11.63 8.74
C LYS A 78 -11.30 10.59 9.86
N LYS A 79 -10.54 9.51 9.66
CA LYS A 79 -10.25 8.50 10.70
C LYS A 79 -9.00 8.84 11.53
N PHE A 80 -8.21 9.83 11.13
CA PHE A 80 -7.08 10.30 11.93
C PHE A 80 -7.52 11.35 12.96
N PRO A 81 -7.05 11.28 14.22
CA PRO A 81 -7.46 12.17 15.30
C PRO A 81 -7.05 13.65 15.15
N GLN A 82 -6.47 14.07 14.02
CA GLN A 82 -5.90 15.42 13.82
C GLN A 82 -6.34 16.14 12.54
N GLY A 83 -7.16 15.53 11.67
CA GLY A 83 -7.76 16.21 10.50
C GLY A 83 -6.81 16.82 9.47
N LYS A 84 -5.49 16.55 9.55
CA LYS A 84 -4.45 17.06 8.63
C LYS A 84 -3.81 15.92 7.87
N THR A 85 -3.52 16.14 6.58
CA THR A 85 -2.67 15.26 5.75
C THR A 85 -1.40 14.92 6.52
N PRO A 86 -1.07 13.64 6.76
CA PRO A 86 0.18 13.31 7.41
C PRO A 86 1.31 13.78 6.49
N ARG A 87 2.18 14.65 7.02
CA ARG A 87 3.33 15.16 6.27
C ARG A 87 4.26 14.03 5.81
N ARG A 88 4.25 12.92 6.54
CA ARG A 88 5.02 11.72 6.25
C ARG A 88 4.11 10.51 6.17
N VAL A 89 4.31 9.67 5.16
CA VAL A 89 3.52 8.49 4.86
C VAL A 89 4.36 7.24 5.05
N SER A 90 3.85 6.30 5.85
CA SER A 90 4.44 4.98 6.02
C SER A 90 4.13 4.07 4.82
N PHE A 91 4.91 2.99 4.69
CA PHE A 91 4.69 1.98 3.66
C PHE A 91 3.29 1.35 3.75
N GLU A 92 2.82 1.08 4.96
CA GLU A 92 1.52 0.45 5.23
C GLU A 92 0.36 1.37 4.82
N LEU A 93 0.48 2.68 5.11
CA LEU A 93 -0.48 3.68 4.65
C LEU A 93 -0.52 3.74 3.12
N LEU A 94 0.64 3.74 2.47
CA LEU A 94 0.76 3.73 1.01
C LEU A 94 0.16 2.46 0.38
N LEU A 95 0.48 1.27 0.89
CA LEU A 95 -0.08 0.01 0.38
C LEU A 95 -1.60 -0.06 0.51
N THR A 96 -2.14 0.53 1.56
CA THR A 96 -3.59 0.57 1.73
C THR A 96 -4.23 1.51 0.71
N LEU A 97 -3.58 2.65 0.37
CA LEU A 97 -4.02 3.50 -0.75
C LEU A 97 -3.87 2.78 -2.10
N TYR A 98 -2.78 2.02 -2.28
CA TYR A 98 -2.54 1.21 -3.48
C TYR A 98 -3.68 0.22 -3.72
N CYS A 99 -4.09 -0.53 -2.68
CA CYS A 99 -5.22 -1.47 -2.78
C CYS A 99 -6.56 -0.79 -3.11
N GLU A 100 -6.85 0.36 -2.47
CA GLU A 100 -8.09 1.11 -2.73
C GLU A 100 -8.15 1.66 -4.15
N LEU A 101 -7.06 2.25 -4.64
CA LEU A 101 -6.98 2.83 -5.98
C LEU A 101 -6.99 1.74 -7.07
N ALA A 102 -6.41 0.57 -6.78
CA ALA A 102 -6.47 -0.57 -7.68
C ALA A 102 -7.89 -1.10 -7.89
N ASP A 103 -8.73 -1.14 -6.85
CA ASP A 103 -10.14 -1.56 -6.99
C ASP A 103 -10.96 -0.53 -7.77
N GLN A 104 -10.57 0.74 -7.65
CA GLN A 104 -11.20 1.86 -8.34
C GLN A 104 -10.56 2.09 -9.71
N SER A 105 -9.81 1.15 -10.30
CA SER A 105 -9.18 1.38 -11.60
C SER A 105 -10.21 1.35 -12.73
N ASP A 106 -10.87 2.47 -12.95
CA ASP A 106 -11.72 2.75 -14.12
C ASP A 106 -10.89 3.29 -15.29
N VAL A 107 -9.60 2.95 -15.30
CA VAL A 107 -8.64 3.45 -16.27
C VAL A 107 -9.06 2.91 -17.64
N PRO A 108 -9.34 3.79 -18.62
CA PRO A 108 -9.71 3.36 -19.94
C PRO A 108 -8.62 2.47 -20.53
N THR A 109 -9.03 1.46 -21.31
CA THR A 109 -8.05 0.66 -22.05
C THR A 109 -7.36 1.52 -23.11
N ALA A 110 -6.18 1.09 -23.57
CA ALA A 110 -5.49 1.75 -24.69
C ALA A 110 -6.44 1.96 -25.89
N ALA A 111 -7.21 0.93 -26.24
CA ALA A 111 -8.19 1.00 -27.32
C ALA A 111 -9.22 2.12 -27.10
N THR A 112 -9.75 2.26 -25.88
CA THR A 112 -10.71 3.31 -25.53
C THR A 112 -10.11 4.72 -25.67
N MET A 113 -8.86 4.91 -25.23
CA MET A 113 -8.18 6.21 -25.39
C MET A 113 -7.87 6.53 -26.85
N ILE A 114 -7.41 5.52 -27.61
CA ILE A 114 -7.12 5.64 -29.04
C ILE A 114 -8.38 6.03 -29.81
N ASP A 115 -9.50 5.38 -29.53
CA ASP A 115 -10.78 5.71 -30.17
C ASP A 115 -11.24 7.13 -29.81
N GLY A 116 -11.00 7.58 -28.58
CA GLY A 116 -11.26 8.96 -28.15
C GLY A 116 -10.43 9.99 -28.93
N LEU A 117 -9.15 9.71 -29.17
CA LEU A 117 -8.25 10.60 -29.92
C LEU A 117 -8.50 10.57 -31.44
N ARG A 118 -9.11 9.51 -31.96
CA ARG A 118 -9.42 9.38 -33.40
C ARG A 118 -10.30 10.52 -33.92
N CYS A 119 -11.14 11.13 -33.07
CA CYS A 119 -11.94 12.28 -33.49
C CYS A 119 -11.11 13.53 -33.86
N CYS A 120 -9.87 13.60 -33.38
CA CYS A 120 -8.92 14.67 -33.67
C CYS A 120 -8.04 14.38 -34.89
N ASP A 121 -7.98 13.13 -35.33
CA ASP A 121 -7.21 12.64 -36.48
C ASP A 121 -8.13 12.45 -37.69
N VAL A 122 -8.43 13.55 -38.38
CA VAL A 122 -9.35 13.59 -39.52
C VAL A 122 -8.92 12.65 -40.65
N GLU A 123 -7.61 12.45 -40.81
CA GLU A 123 -7.03 11.60 -41.86
C GLU A 123 -6.90 10.14 -41.44
N GLY A 124 -7.14 9.80 -40.17
CA GLY A 124 -7.08 8.44 -39.63
C GLY A 124 -5.70 7.80 -39.70
N ARG A 125 -4.64 8.60 -39.65
CA ARG A 125 -3.24 8.14 -39.81
C ARG A 125 -2.64 7.53 -38.54
N GLY A 126 -3.29 7.70 -37.39
CA GLY A 126 -2.74 7.32 -36.09
C GLY A 126 -1.70 8.30 -35.54
N VAL A 127 -1.59 9.50 -36.12
CA VAL A 127 -0.66 10.55 -35.70
C VAL A 127 -1.38 11.89 -35.51
N LEU A 128 -0.91 12.69 -34.56
CA LEU A 128 -1.39 14.05 -34.33
C LEU A 128 -0.21 15.03 -34.28
N PRO A 129 -0.38 16.28 -34.72
CA PRO A 129 0.62 17.32 -34.52
C PRO A 129 0.93 17.49 -33.02
N TYR A 130 2.20 17.68 -32.68
CA TYR A 130 2.65 17.90 -31.30
C TYR A 130 1.81 18.97 -30.59
N THR A 131 1.54 20.09 -31.26
CA THR A 131 0.77 21.20 -30.69
C THR A 131 -0.66 20.82 -30.34
N GLN A 132 -1.32 20.01 -31.19
CA GLN A 132 -2.67 19.55 -30.96
C GLN A 132 -2.72 18.53 -29.82
N LEU A 133 -1.80 17.57 -29.81
CA LEU A 133 -1.72 16.57 -28.75
C LEU A 133 -1.36 17.21 -27.40
N ARG A 134 -0.43 18.17 -27.38
CA ARG A 134 -0.12 19.00 -26.21
C ARG A 134 -1.37 19.67 -25.67
N ASN A 135 -2.14 20.35 -26.52
CA ASN A 135 -3.36 21.04 -26.09
C ASN A 135 -4.39 20.07 -25.50
N ILE A 136 -4.53 18.87 -26.06
CA ILE A 136 -5.43 17.84 -25.51
C ILE A 136 -4.95 17.41 -24.12
N LEU A 137 -3.66 17.07 -23.97
CA LEU A 137 -3.07 16.59 -22.71
C LEU A 137 -3.04 17.65 -21.61
N THR A 138 -2.99 18.94 -21.95
CA THR A 138 -3.06 20.05 -20.98
C THR A 138 -4.48 20.53 -20.68
N THR A 139 -5.49 20.15 -21.47
CA THR A 139 -6.88 20.66 -21.31
C THR A 139 -7.87 19.60 -20.82
N VAL A 140 -7.57 18.31 -20.95
CA VAL A 140 -8.51 17.22 -20.64
C VAL A 140 -8.06 16.43 -19.40
N GLY A 141 -8.96 16.30 -18.41
CA GLY A 141 -8.78 15.41 -17.26
C GLY A 141 -7.84 15.96 -16.18
N ASP A 142 -6.90 15.13 -15.72
CA ASP A 142 -5.79 15.59 -14.88
C ASP A 142 -4.73 16.17 -15.82
N CYS A 143 -4.82 17.48 -16.03
CA CYS A 143 -3.93 18.21 -16.92
C CYS A 143 -2.47 17.97 -16.53
N LEU A 144 -1.68 17.49 -17.48
CA LEU A 144 -0.22 17.54 -17.36
C LEU A 144 0.24 19.00 -17.47
N ASN A 145 1.26 19.36 -16.71
CA ASN A 145 1.88 20.67 -16.86
C ASN A 145 2.74 20.71 -18.13
N GLU A 146 3.18 21.90 -18.55
CA GLU A 146 3.91 22.04 -19.82
C GLU A 146 5.24 21.26 -19.86
N GLU A 147 5.91 21.14 -18.72
CA GLU A 147 7.16 20.41 -18.56
C GLU A 147 6.93 18.89 -18.68
N GLU A 148 5.92 18.37 -17.98
CA GLU A 148 5.51 16.96 -18.06
C GLU A 148 5.09 16.55 -19.48
N VAL A 149 4.38 17.41 -20.20
CA VAL A 149 4.00 17.14 -21.60
C VAL A 149 5.23 17.16 -22.51
N TYR A 150 6.15 18.11 -22.30
CA TYR A 150 7.39 18.16 -23.06
C TYR A 150 8.18 16.87 -22.88
N ASP A 151 8.43 16.46 -21.63
CA ASP A 151 9.17 15.24 -21.31
C ASP A 151 8.49 13.98 -21.87
N LEU A 152 7.15 13.93 -21.86
CA LEU A 152 6.40 12.81 -22.40
C LEU A 152 6.49 12.69 -23.93
N LEU A 153 6.44 13.82 -24.63
CA LEU A 153 6.29 13.84 -26.09
C LEU A 153 7.60 14.03 -26.84
N PHE A 154 8.67 14.49 -26.19
CA PHE A 154 9.94 14.85 -26.81
C PHE A 154 10.52 13.71 -27.65
N ASP A 155 10.67 12.52 -27.04
CA ASP A 155 11.24 11.34 -27.70
C ASP A 155 10.30 10.67 -28.70
N LEU A 156 9.02 11.08 -28.73
CA LEU A 156 7.98 10.48 -29.58
C LEU A 156 7.62 11.36 -30.79
N THR A 157 8.21 12.55 -30.88
CA THR A 157 7.94 13.50 -31.97
C THR A 157 8.83 13.20 -33.17
N ASP A 158 8.23 13.01 -34.33
CA ASP A 158 8.95 12.76 -35.58
C ASP A 158 9.56 14.04 -36.19
N SER A 159 10.35 13.89 -37.26
CA SER A 159 10.98 15.01 -37.97
C SER A 159 9.98 16.02 -38.56
N ASN A 160 8.70 15.64 -38.66
CA ASN A 160 7.62 16.46 -39.20
C ASN A 160 6.80 17.14 -38.08
N GLY A 161 7.18 16.96 -36.81
CA GLY A 161 6.49 17.53 -35.66
C GLY A 161 5.20 16.79 -35.28
N ASN A 162 5.03 15.54 -35.71
CA ASN A 162 3.89 14.70 -35.37
C ASN A 162 4.26 13.64 -34.33
N VAL A 163 3.27 13.23 -33.54
CA VAL A 163 3.38 12.18 -32.54
C VAL A 163 2.42 11.05 -32.90
N ASN A 164 2.92 9.81 -32.86
CA ASN A 164 2.07 8.62 -33.00
C ASN A 164 1.32 8.36 -31.68
N TYR A 165 0.07 8.84 -31.61
CA TYR A 165 -0.74 8.73 -30.40
C TYR A 165 -1.17 7.29 -30.12
N VAL A 166 -1.23 6.41 -31.13
CA VAL A 166 -1.55 4.99 -30.95
C VAL A 166 -0.43 4.31 -30.16
N THR A 167 0.81 4.48 -30.61
CA THR A 167 2.00 3.91 -29.94
C THR A 167 2.18 4.50 -28.55
N LEU A 168 1.94 5.81 -28.39
CA LEU A 168 1.95 6.49 -27.08
C LEU A 168 0.95 5.84 -26.11
N MET A 169 -0.31 5.67 -26.51
CA MET A 169 -1.36 5.12 -25.63
C MET A 169 -1.11 3.64 -25.32
N GLU A 170 -0.63 2.85 -26.29
CA GLU A 170 -0.25 1.46 -26.07
C GLU A 170 0.92 1.35 -25.08
N SER A 171 1.96 2.17 -25.24
CA SER A 171 3.10 2.19 -24.33
C SER A 171 2.71 2.61 -22.91
N LEU A 172 1.92 3.67 -22.77
CA LEU A 172 1.49 4.18 -21.47
C LEU A 172 0.53 3.25 -20.72
N LEU A 173 -0.36 2.58 -21.45
CA LEU A 173 -1.40 1.72 -20.87
C LEU A 173 -1.05 0.23 -20.98
N THR A 174 0.22 -0.10 -21.25
CA THR A 174 0.72 -1.46 -21.19
C THR A 174 0.49 -2.01 -19.79
N ARG A 175 -0.27 -3.11 -19.70
CA ARG A 175 -0.66 -3.69 -18.43
C ARG A 175 0.53 -4.35 -17.77
N ASP A 176 0.80 -3.96 -16.53
CA ASP A 176 1.70 -4.70 -15.65
C ASP A 176 1.15 -6.11 -15.43
N GLY A 177 1.85 -7.12 -15.96
CA GLY A 177 1.46 -8.53 -15.83
C GLY A 177 1.39 -9.02 -14.38
N ASP A 178 2.09 -8.35 -13.46
CA ASP A 178 2.09 -8.65 -12.04
C ASP A 178 1.04 -7.84 -11.26
N ALA A 179 0.28 -6.91 -11.89
CA ALA A 179 -0.63 -6.00 -11.17
C ALA A 179 -1.60 -6.71 -10.23
N HIS A 180 -2.26 -7.77 -10.70
CA HIS A 180 -3.18 -8.56 -9.88
C HIS A 180 -2.45 -9.27 -8.72
N ALA A 181 -1.26 -9.80 -8.97
CA ALA A 181 -0.45 -10.46 -7.94
C ALA A 181 0.04 -9.47 -6.87
N LYS A 182 0.45 -8.26 -7.28
CA LYS A 182 0.83 -7.17 -6.39
C LYS A 182 -0.30 -6.77 -5.45
N VAL A 183 -1.49 -6.50 -6.00
CA VAL A 183 -2.68 -6.14 -5.20
C VAL A 183 -3.05 -7.28 -4.24
N HIS A 184 -3.06 -8.53 -4.73
CA HIS A 184 -3.41 -9.67 -3.90
C HIS A 184 -2.45 -9.86 -2.72
N GLN A 185 -1.13 -9.82 -2.97
CA GLN A 185 -0.15 -9.96 -1.90
C GLN A 185 -0.12 -8.75 -0.95
N ALA A 186 -0.37 -7.54 -1.45
CA ALA A 186 -0.52 -6.36 -0.62
C ALA A 186 -1.70 -6.49 0.36
N ARG A 187 -2.83 -7.05 -0.06
CA ARG A 187 -3.96 -7.35 0.84
C ARG A 187 -3.60 -8.36 1.90
N ILE A 188 -2.95 -9.47 1.52
CA ILE A 188 -2.48 -10.48 2.47
C ILE A 188 -1.54 -9.86 3.52
N TYR A 189 -0.63 -8.98 3.09
CA TYR A 189 0.27 -8.26 3.97
C TYR A 189 -0.49 -7.40 4.97
N LEU A 190 -1.41 -6.55 4.50
CA LEU A 190 -2.20 -5.66 5.36
C LEU A 190 -3.12 -6.43 6.31
N GLU A 191 -3.78 -7.49 5.84
CA GLU A 191 -4.62 -8.37 6.68
C GLU A 191 -3.80 -9.06 7.78
N ALA A 192 -2.56 -9.48 7.49
CA ALA A 192 -1.68 -10.08 8.49
C ALA A 192 -1.17 -9.06 9.53
N LEU A 193 -1.08 -7.78 9.17
CA LEU A 193 -0.71 -6.70 10.08
C LEU A 193 -1.89 -6.13 10.88
N GLY A 194 -3.13 -6.37 10.46
CA GLY A 194 -4.34 -5.89 11.12
C GLY A 194 -4.76 -4.48 10.69
N ASN A 195 -6.00 -4.12 11.00
CA ASN A 195 -6.64 -2.88 10.52
C ASN A 195 -5.89 -1.62 10.99
N ASN A 196 -5.28 -1.66 12.17
CA ASN A 196 -4.59 -0.52 12.76
C ASN A 196 -3.12 -0.40 12.35
N CYS A 197 -2.63 -1.25 11.43
CA CYS A 197 -1.22 -1.27 11.03
C CYS A 197 -0.68 0.08 10.55
N CYS A 198 -1.50 0.89 9.89
CA CYS A 198 -1.10 2.21 9.40
C CYS A 198 -0.91 3.26 10.51
N HIS A 199 -1.36 2.97 11.73
CA HIS A 199 -1.23 3.84 12.91
C HIS A 199 -0.15 3.37 13.90
N MET A 200 0.43 2.20 13.65
CA MET A 200 1.39 1.58 14.55
C MET A 200 2.84 1.89 14.17
N ASP A 201 3.69 1.96 15.18
CA ASP A 201 5.13 1.84 15.01
C ASP A 201 5.49 0.38 14.73
N MET A 202 5.83 0.08 13.46
CA MET A 202 6.17 -1.28 13.03
C MET A 202 7.39 -1.85 13.74
N GLN A 203 8.35 -1.00 14.13
CA GLN A 203 9.54 -1.45 14.85
C GLN A 203 9.15 -1.93 16.24
N LYS A 204 8.39 -1.12 16.98
CA LYS A 204 7.88 -1.50 18.31
C LYS A 204 7.01 -2.75 18.26
N ARG A 205 6.13 -2.85 17.25
CA ARG A 205 5.28 -4.05 17.04
C ARG A 205 6.14 -5.30 16.83
N ASP A 206 7.16 -5.22 16.00
CA ASP A 206 7.99 -6.38 15.68
C ASP A 206 8.87 -6.79 16.88
N ASP A 207 9.40 -5.83 17.63
CA ASP A 207 10.17 -6.08 18.85
C ASP A 207 9.29 -6.68 19.96
N PHE A 208 8.03 -6.22 20.07
CA PHE A 208 7.01 -6.83 20.91
C PHE A 208 6.76 -8.31 20.54
N ILE A 209 6.58 -8.60 19.24
CA ILE A 209 6.37 -9.98 18.74
C ILE A 209 7.60 -10.86 19.03
N LYS A 210 8.82 -10.36 18.83
CA LYS A 210 10.06 -11.11 19.13
C LYS A 210 10.14 -11.44 20.62
N THR A 211 9.94 -10.45 21.48
CA THR A 211 9.98 -10.63 22.94
C THR A 211 8.92 -11.63 23.42
N LEU A 212 7.71 -11.59 22.86
CA LEU A 212 6.68 -12.58 23.18
C LEU A 212 7.10 -14.02 22.84
N ARG A 213 7.77 -14.23 21.70
CA ARG A 213 8.24 -15.55 21.28
C ARG A 213 9.36 -16.08 22.17
N GLU A 214 10.19 -15.20 22.71
CA GLU A 214 11.21 -15.55 23.70
C GLU A 214 10.59 -15.99 25.04
N LEU A 215 9.47 -15.38 25.44
CA LEU A 215 8.74 -15.75 26.65
C LEU A 215 7.94 -17.06 26.52
N ASP A 216 7.50 -17.42 25.31
CA ASP A 216 6.75 -18.64 25.00
C ASP A 216 7.53 -19.57 24.05
N VAL A 217 8.71 -20.04 24.50
CA VAL A 217 9.56 -20.99 23.75
C VAL A 217 8.80 -22.26 23.35
N ALA A 218 7.86 -22.69 24.19
CA ALA A 218 7.01 -23.86 23.97
C ALA A 218 5.88 -23.63 22.95
N LYS A 219 5.70 -22.40 22.45
CA LYS A 219 4.67 -22.00 21.46
C LYS A 219 3.25 -22.36 21.89
N THR A 220 3.01 -22.35 23.19
CA THR A 220 1.72 -22.69 23.79
C THR A 220 0.61 -21.73 23.35
N GLY A 221 0.96 -20.46 23.09
CA GLY A 221 -0.03 -19.40 22.88
C GLY A 221 -0.44 -18.67 24.15
N PHE A 222 0.16 -19.02 25.30
CA PHE A 222 -0.22 -18.51 26.61
C PHE A 222 0.98 -17.96 27.37
N ILE A 223 0.80 -16.84 28.07
CA ILE A 223 1.79 -16.27 28.98
C ILE A 223 1.14 -15.77 30.27
N GLY A 224 1.90 -15.70 31.37
CA GLY A 224 1.44 -15.08 32.61
C GLY A 224 1.10 -13.60 32.41
N GLY A 225 0.06 -13.11 33.09
CA GLY A 225 -0.35 -11.71 33.02
C GLY A 225 0.72 -10.73 33.52
N ASP A 226 1.51 -11.15 34.51
CA ASP A 226 2.69 -10.44 35.02
C ASP A 226 3.75 -10.24 33.92
N ARG A 227 4.02 -11.27 33.13
CA ARG A 227 4.98 -11.22 32.01
C ARG A 227 4.47 -10.33 30.88
N LEU A 228 3.17 -10.42 30.55
CA LEU A 228 2.55 -9.56 29.55
C LEU A 228 2.56 -8.09 30.00
N LEU A 229 2.31 -7.81 31.27
CA LEU A 229 2.36 -6.46 31.84
C LEU A 229 3.77 -5.87 31.76
N ALA A 230 4.79 -6.65 32.13
CA ALA A 230 6.18 -6.23 32.02
C ALA A 230 6.57 -5.90 30.57
N LEU A 231 6.06 -6.67 29.61
CA LEU A 231 6.33 -6.47 28.19
C LEU A 231 5.63 -5.21 27.64
N LEU A 232 4.37 -4.97 28.02
CA LEU A 232 3.66 -3.73 27.68
C LEU A 232 4.37 -2.50 28.27
N ASN A 233 4.77 -2.58 29.54
CA ASN A 233 5.46 -1.46 30.20
C ASN A 233 6.90 -1.25 29.71
N GLY A 234 7.54 -2.30 29.19
CA GLY A 234 8.83 -2.20 28.49
C GLY A 234 8.74 -1.44 27.16
N SER A 235 7.54 -1.29 26.59
CA SER A 235 7.30 -0.62 25.31
C SER A 235 7.14 0.92 25.45
N GLY A 236 7.19 1.42 26.70
CA GLY A 236 7.07 2.85 27.05
C GLY A 236 5.66 3.27 27.48
N ASP A 237 4.68 2.36 27.48
CA ASP A 237 3.33 2.59 28.00
C ASP A 237 3.27 2.31 29.51
N ALA A 238 2.32 2.93 30.21
CA ALA A 238 2.09 2.71 31.64
C ALA A 238 0.78 1.95 31.86
N PHE A 239 0.79 0.65 31.56
CA PHE A 239 -0.34 -0.23 31.86
C PHE A 239 -0.30 -0.67 33.33
N THR A 240 -1.46 -0.58 33.98
CA THR A 240 -1.69 -1.13 35.32
C THR A 240 -2.17 -2.59 35.24
N SER A 241 -1.92 -3.36 36.31
CA SER A 241 -2.43 -4.74 36.41
C SER A 241 -3.96 -4.80 36.31
N THR A 242 -4.67 -3.77 36.77
CA THR A 242 -6.12 -3.67 36.70
C THR A 242 -6.63 -3.45 35.28
N GLU A 243 -5.97 -2.58 34.52
CA GLU A 243 -6.29 -2.34 33.09
C GLU A 243 -6.02 -3.59 32.26
N LEU A 244 -4.87 -4.24 32.48
CA LEU A 244 -4.56 -5.49 31.79
C LEU A 244 -5.58 -6.58 32.10
N THR A 245 -6.01 -6.71 33.36
CA THR A 245 -7.02 -7.69 33.76
C THR A 245 -8.38 -7.39 33.13
N ALA A 246 -8.76 -6.11 33.03
CA ALA A 246 -9.99 -5.71 32.34
C ALA A 246 -9.95 -6.10 30.85
N LEU A 247 -8.84 -5.82 30.16
CA LEU A 247 -8.64 -6.13 28.74
C LEU A 247 -8.53 -7.63 28.45
N THR A 248 -7.98 -8.41 29.38
CA THR A 248 -7.70 -9.85 29.20
C THR A 248 -8.74 -10.78 29.83
N SER A 249 -9.79 -10.23 30.46
CA SER A 249 -10.83 -11.00 31.18
C SER A 249 -11.48 -12.13 30.36
N GLY A 250 -11.62 -11.97 29.04
CA GLY A 250 -12.13 -12.99 28.11
C GLY A 250 -11.08 -13.87 27.42
N MET A 251 -9.81 -13.75 27.82
CA MET A 251 -8.65 -14.34 27.13
C MET A 251 -7.84 -15.27 28.02
N LEU A 252 -8.37 -15.67 29.18
CA LEU A 252 -7.65 -16.53 30.13
C LEU A 252 -7.91 -18.01 29.86
N ASN A 253 -6.88 -18.84 30.02
CA ASN A 253 -7.03 -20.30 30.13
C ASN A 253 -7.38 -20.71 31.57
N PRO A 254 -7.66 -22.01 31.84
CA PRO A 254 -7.93 -22.51 33.19
C PRO A 254 -6.81 -22.20 34.20
N ASP A 255 -5.56 -22.10 33.73
CA ASP A 255 -4.38 -21.79 34.53
C ASP A 255 -4.15 -20.27 34.73
N ARG A 256 -5.13 -19.43 34.36
CA ARG A 256 -5.09 -17.95 34.44
C ARG A 256 -3.95 -17.31 33.63
N GLN A 257 -3.48 -18.00 32.59
CA GLN A 257 -2.57 -17.44 31.61
C GLN A 257 -3.34 -16.76 30.48
N VAL A 258 -2.81 -15.65 29.98
CA VAL A 258 -3.40 -14.86 28.90
C VAL A 258 -3.08 -15.50 27.56
N ASP A 259 -4.11 -15.76 26.76
CA ASP A 259 -4.03 -16.04 25.33
C ASP A 259 -3.56 -14.77 24.61
N TYR A 260 -2.25 -14.63 24.45
CA TYR A 260 -1.67 -13.45 23.81
C TYR A 260 -2.05 -13.36 22.33
N ARG A 261 -2.56 -14.44 21.71
CA ARG A 261 -3.01 -14.41 20.32
C ARG A 261 -4.33 -13.66 20.20
N LYS A 262 -5.25 -13.88 21.13
CA LYS A 262 -6.48 -13.07 21.20
C LYS A 262 -6.18 -11.63 21.56
N PHE A 263 -5.26 -11.40 22.50
CA PHE A 263 -4.84 -10.07 22.90
C PHE A 263 -4.24 -9.28 21.72
N LEU A 264 -3.31 -9.88 20.97
CA LEU A 264 -2.71 -9.26 19.79
C LEU A 264 -3.75 -8.94 18.72
N ARG A 265 -4.75 -9.82 18.49
CA ARG A 265 -5.83 -9.53 17.54
C ARG A 265 -6.69 -8.36 17.98
N LEU A 266 -6.92 -8.20 19.28
CA LEU A 266 -7.67 -7.07 19.83
C LEU A 266 -6.92 -5.77 19.50
N ILE A 267 -5.68 -5.63 19.97
CA ILE A 267 -4.91 -4.38 19.78
C ILE A 267 -4.59 -4.07 18.31
N MET A 268 -4.55 -5.09 17.44
CA MET A 268 -4.25 -4.91 16.02
C MET A 268 -5.46 -4.53 15.17
N ASN A 269 -6.69 -4.76 15.66
CA ASN A 269 -7.91 -4.55 14.88
C ASN A 269 -8.91 -3.59 15.51
N ASP A 270 -8.88 -3.42 16.83
CA ASP A 270 -9.69 -2.47 17.60
C ASP A 270 -8.83 -1.28 18.04
#